data_AF-A0AAW2IZW3-F1
#
_entry.id   AF-A0AAW2IZW3-F1
#
_cell.length_a   1.000
_cell.length_b   1.000
_cell.length_c   1.000
_cell.angle_alpha   90.00
_cell.angle_beta   90.00
_cell.angle_gamma   90.00
#
_symmetry.space_group_name_H-M   'P 1'
#
loop_
_entity.id
_entity.type
_entity.pdbx_description
1 polymer ?
#
loop_
_entity_poly.entity_id
_entity_poly.type
_entity_poly.pdbx_seq_one_letter_code
_entity_poly.pdbx_strand_id
1 'polypeptide(L)'
;MGYQSPKFQQFHGKDNPEQYVAHFVETCNNAETYGDHLVKQFVRSLKGNAFDWYTDLEAGSIDGWEQLEQEFRNCFYRTRRTVSMVELTSSRQWKEESVIDYINR
;
A
#
# COMPACT_ATOMS: atom_id res chain seq x y z
N MET A 1 -16.50 -10.00 -29.81
CA MET A 1 -16.30 -10.43 -28.41
C MET A 1 -15.78 -9.23 -27.63
N GLY A 2 -16.50 -8.76 -26.61
CA GLY A 2 -16.05 -7.62 -25.80
C GLY A 2 -15.08 -8.10 -24.73
N TYR A 3 -13.81 -7.72 -24.83
CA TYR A 3 -12.85 -7.94 -23.76
C TYR A 3 -13.23 -7.03 -22.59
N GLN A 4 -13.86 -7.60 -21.56
CA GLN A 4 -14.16 -6.86 -20.34
C GLN A 4 -12.87 -6.80 -19.51
N SER A 5 -12.30 -5.60 -19.35
CA SER A 5 -11.11 -5.42 -18.52
C SER A 5 -11.37 -5.98 -17.12
N PRO A 6 -10.43 -6.75 -16.54
CA PRO A 6 -10.52 -7.18 -15.16
C PRO A 6 -10.76 -5.97 -14.26
N LYS A 7 -11.76 -6.04 -13.38
CA LYS A 7 -11.96 -5.01 -12.37
C LYS A 7 -10.93 -5.24 -11.27
N PHE A 8 -9.89 -4.42 -11.24
CA PHE A 8 -8.90 -4.45 -10.18
C PHE A 8 -9.48 -3.84 -8.90
N GLN A 9 -9.13 -4.42 -7.75
CA GLN A 9 -9.30 -3.76 -6.46
C GLN A 9 -8.46 -2.47 -6.45
N GLN A 10 -9.04 -1.37 -5.97
CA GLN A 10 -8.32 -0.11 -5.83
C GLN A 10 -7.53 -0.11 -4.53
N PHE A 11 -6.26 0.30 -4.60
CA PHE A 11 -5.40 0.44 -3.42
C PHE A 11 -5.24 1.90 -3.03
N HIS A 12 -5.58 2.20 -1.77
CA HIS A 12 -5.56 3.56 -1.22
C HIS A 12 -4.36 3.84 -0.30
N GLY A 13 -3.46 2.87 -0.12
CA GLY A 13 -2.29 3.01 0.78
C GLY A 13 -2.51 2.49 2.20
N LYS A 14 -3.73 2.08 2.57
CA LYS A 14 -4.06 1.61 3.94
C LYS A 14 -4.13 0.09 4.08
N ASP A 15 -4.45 -0.60 2.99
CA ASP A 15 -4.56 -2.06 2.97
C ASP A 15 -3.18 -2.71 3.04
N ASN A 16 -3.14 -4.03 3.19
CA ASN A 16 -1.88 -4.77 3.21
C ASN A 16 -1.24 -4.76 1.81
N PRO A 17 -0.08 -4.10 1.61
CA PRO A 17 0.54 -4.00 0.29
C PRO A 17 0.97 -5.36 -0.27
N GLU A 18 1.36 -6.32 0.58
CA GLU A 18 1.77 -7.66 0.15
C GLU A 18 0.59 -8.46 -0.43
N GLN A 19 -0.54 -8.46 0.26
CA GLN A 19 -1.75 -9.14 -0.21
C GLN A 19 -2.30 -8.48 -1.47
N TYR A 20 -2.21 -7.15 -1.54
CA TYR A 20 -2.61 -6.41 -2.71
C TYR A 20 -1.79 -6.79 -3.95
N VAL A 21 -0.45 -6.80 -3.84
CA VAL A 21 0.45 -7.20 -4.93
C VAL A 21 0.19 -8.66 -5.34
N ALA A 22 0.05 -9.58 -4.39
CA ALA A 22 -0.23 -10.98 -4.69
C ALA A 22 -1.53 -11.16 -5.49
N HIS A 23 -2.63 -10.52 -5.06
CA HIS A 23 -3.91 -10.57 -5.77
C HIS A 23 -3.85 -9.89 -7.14
N PHE A 24 -3.12 -8.77 -7.24
CA PHE A 24 -2.93 -8.08 -8.52
C PHE A 24 -2.20 -8.99 -9.51
N VAL A 25 -1.06 -9.58 -9.09
CA VAL A 25 -0.27 -10.49 -9.92
C VAL A 25 -1.09 -11.72 -10.32
N GLU A 26 -1.84 -12.34 -9.40
CA GLU A 26 -2.72 -13.47 -9.69
C GLU A 26 -3.80 -13.11 -10.72
N THR A 27 -4.42 -11.92 -10.60
CA THR A 27 -5.41 -11.42 -11.55
C THR A 27 -4.79 -11.19 -12.94
N CYS A 28 -3.55 -10.71 -12.97
CA CYS A 28 -2.79 -10.49 -14.20
C CYS A 28 -2.16 -11.76 -14.79
N ASN A 29 -1.90 -12.79 -13.98
CA ASN A 29 -1.21 -14.03 -14.39
C ASN A 29 -1.98 -14.87 -15.41
N ASN A 30 -3.26 -14.54 -15.67
CA ASN A 30 -4.01 -15.09 -16.79
C ASN A 30 -3.59 -14.50 -18.15
N ALA A 31 -2.77 -13.44 -18.16
CA ALA A 31 -2.20 -12.81 -19.35
C ALA A 31 -0.68 -12.90 -19.27
N GLU A 32 -0.12 -13.97 -19.83
CA GLU A 32 1.28 -14.43 -19.70
C GLU A 32 2.39 -13.46 -20.18
N THR A 33 2.12 -12.18 -20.45
CA THR A 33 3.06 -11.37 -21.22
C THR A 33 3.00 -9.85 -20.95
N TYR A 34 4.21 -9.29 -20.82
CA TYR A 34 4.62 -7.87 -20.81
C TYR A 34 4.61 -7.14 -19.44
N GLY A 35 5.81 -6.98 -18.85
CA GLY A 35 6.05 -6.16 -17.65
C GLY A 35 5.54 -4.73 -17.77
N ASP A 36 5.64 -4.12 -18.95
CA ASP A 36 5.06 -2.79 -19.23
C ASP A 36 3.54 -2.75 -19.08
N HIS A 37 2.86 -3.87 -19.37
CA HIS A 37 1.43 -3.98 -19.19
C HIS A 37 1.08 -4.02 -17.70
N LEU A 38 1.84 -4.76 -16.89
CA LEU A 38 1.68 -4.81 -15.44
C LEU A 38 1.84 -3.43 -14.81
N VAL A 39 2.88 -2.68 -15.20
CA VAL A 39 3.10 -1.30 -14.75
C VAL A 39 1.87 -0.44 -15.04
N LYS A 40 1.38 -0.45 -16.28
CA LYS A 40 0.22 0.36 -16.68
C LYS A 40 -1.06 -0.03 -15.94
N GLN A 41 -1.31 -1.31 -15.72
CA GLN A 41 -2.50 -1.75 -14.98
C GLN A 41 -2.40 -1.43 -13.50
N PHE A 42 -1.21 -1.57 -12.92
CA PHE A 42 -0.98 -1.30 -11.50
C PHE A 42 -1.20 0.17 -11.18
N VAL A 43 -0.64 1.09 -11.99
CA VAL A 43 -0.85 2.53 -11.82
C VAL A 43 -2.34 2.89 -11.90
N ARG A 44 -3.11 2.23 -12.77
CA ARG A 44 -4.57 2.44 -12.89
C ARG A 44 -5.36 1.95 -11.68
N SER A 45 -4.83 0.99 -10.93
CA SER A 45 -5.47 0.46 -9.72
C SER A 45 -5.06 1.22 -8.45
N LEU A 46 -4.13 2.18 -8.51
CA LEU A 46 -3.80 3.06 -7.40
C LEU A 46 -4.79 4.23 -7.26
N LYS A 47 -5.08 4.62 -6.02
CA LYS A 47 -5.92 5.78 -5.66
C LYS A 47 -5.40 6.50 -4.42
N GLY A 48 -5.79 7.77 -4.28
CA GLY A 48 -5.40 8.62 -3.15
C GLY A 48 -3.90 8.63 -2.93
N ASN A 49 -3.48 8.48 -1.67
CA ASN A 49 -2.07 8.49 -1.26
C ASN A 49 -1.18 7.52 -2.05
N ALA A 50 -1.73 6.39 -2.55
CA ALA A 50 -0.96 5.47 -3.36
C ALA A 50 -0.68 6.00 -4.77
N PHE A 51 -1.64 6.73 -5.36
CA PHE A 51 -1.43 7.38 -6.64
C PHE A 51 -0.53 8.61 -6.49
N ASP A 52 -0.70 9.39 -5.41
CA ASP A 52 0.16 10.54 -5.12
C ASP A 52 1.63 10.10 -4.98
N TRP A 53 1.88 9.00 -4.26
CA TRP A 53 3.21 8.40 -4.17
C TRP A 53 3.81 8.09 -5.56
N TYR A 54 3.02 7.51 -6.47
CA TYR A 54 3.50 7.19 -7.82
C TYR A 54 3.84 8.45 -8.61
N THR A 55 3.06 9.53 -8.47
CA THR A 55 3.34 10.80 -9.16
C THR A 55 4.55 11.55 -8.60
N ASP A 56 4.93 11.27 -7.34
CA ASP A 56 6.10 11.85 -6.70
C ASP A 56 7.41 11.14 -7.06
N LEU A 57 7.34 10.00 -7.77
CA LEU A 57 8.53 9.28 -8.23
C LEU A 57 9.27 10.07 -9.31
N GLU A 58 10.60 9.99 -9.29
CA GLU A 58 11.42 10.65 -10.30
C GLU A 58 11.16 10.04 -11.69
N ALA A 59 11.06 10.89 -12.72
CA ALA A 59 10.83 10.43 -14.08
C ALA A 59 11.98 9.53 -14.53
N GLY A 60 11.67 8.31 -14.98
CA GLY A 60 12.69 7.31 -15.35
C GLY A 60 13.26 6.53 -14.16
N SER A 61 12.73 6.70 -12.95
CA SER A 61 13.11 5.88 -11.78
C SER A 61 12.51 4.47 -11.79
N ILE A 62 11.59 4.17 -12.72
CA ILE A 62 10.96 2.86 -12.87
C ILE A 62 11.18 2.38 -14.30
N ASP A 63 12.02 1.37 -14.45
CA ASP A 63 12.31 0.72 -15.73
C ASP A 63 11.39 -0.46 -16.04
N GLY A 64 10.63 -0.94 -15.06
CA GLY A 64 9.73 -2.09 -15.25
C GLY A 64 8.96 -2.50 -14.00
N TRP A 65 8.22 -3.61 -14.13
CA TRP A 65 7.37 -4.16 -13.07
C TRP A 65 8.15 -4.46 -11.78
N GLU A 66 9.29 -5.15 -11.88
CA GLU A 66 10.07 -5.56 -10.70
C GLU A 66 10.50 -4.36 -9.84
N GLN A 67 10.95 -3.28 -10.48
CA GLN A 67 11.38 -2.06 -9.79
C GLN A 67 10.19 -1.31 -9.18
N LEU A 68 9.08 -1.20 -9.91
CA LEU A 68 7.85 -0.60 -9.39
C LEU A 68 7.35 -1.35 -8.15
N GLU A 69 7.32 -2.69 -8.22
CA GLU A 69 6.90 -3.56 -7.13
C GLU A 69 7.81 -3.37 -5.91
N GLN A 70 9.14 -3.34 -6.12
CA GLN A 70 10.11 -3.15 -5.06
C GLN A 70 9.95 -1.78 -4.36
N GLU A 71 9.83 -0.70 -5.13
CA GLU A 71 9.65 0.65 -4.59
C GLU A 71 8.29 0.79 -3.86
N PHE A 72 7.23 0.20 -4.41
CA PHE A 72 5.92 0.16 -3.78
C PHE A 72 5.98 -0.55 -2.42
N ARG A 73 6.58 -1.75 -2.38
CA ARG A 73 6.78 -2.49 -1.13
C ARG A 73 7.60 -1.67 -0.15
N ASN A 74 8.70 -1.06 -0.58
CA ASN A 74 9.54 -0.20 0.28
C ASN A 74 8.74 0.95 0.89
N CYS A 75 7.94 1.68 0.10
CA CYS A 75 7.17 2.82 0.57
C CYS A 75 6.07 2.41 1.57
N PHE A 76 5.18 1.50 1.18
CA PHE A 76 3.98 1.18 1.96
C PHE A 76 4.25 0.21 3.10
N TYR A 77 5.29 -0.63 3.01
CA TYR A 77 5.69 -1.49 4.12
C TYR A 77 6.43 -0.72 5.22
N ARG A 78 7.33 0.20 4.84
CA ARG A 78 8.01 1.08 5.82
C ARG A 78 7.02 1.99 6.52
N THR A 79 6.12 2.62 5.77
CA THR A 79 5.09 3.50 6.35
C THR A 79 4.22 2.75 7.34
N ARG A 80 3.78 1.53 7.00
CA ARG A 80 2.97 0.71 7.91
C ARG A 80 3.73 0.26 9.16
N ARG A 81 5.01 -0.12 9.03
CA ARG A 81 5.87 -0.46 10.20
C ARG A 81 6.10 0.74 11.11
N THR A 82 6.35 1.92 10.55
CA THR A 82 6.54 3.14 11.33
C THR A 82 5.26 3.56 12.03
N VAL A 83 4.11 3.59 11.33
CA VAL A 83 2.81 3.89 11.94
C VAL A 83 2.48 2.88 13.04
N SER A 84 2.64 1.58 12.77
CA SER A 84 2.41 0.54 13.78
C SER A 84 3.32 0.71 15.00
N MET A 85 4.60 1.05 14.83
CA MET A 85 5.50 1.32 15.95
C MET A 85 5.06 2.54 16.76
N VAL A 86 4.66 3.63 16.08
CA VAL A 86 4.16 4.85 16.74
C VAL A 86 2.87 4.55 17.53
N GLU A 87 1.91 3.85 16.95
CA GLU A 87 0.66 3.42 17.62
C GLU A 87 0.92 2.49 18.82
N LEU A 88 1.92 1.60 18.74
CA LEU A 88 2.32 0.73 19.83
C LEU A 88 3.03 1.50 20.96
N THR A 89 3.84 2.50 20.63
CA THR A 89 4.47 3.36 21.65
C THR A 89 3.48 4.30 22.29
N SER A 90 2.54 4.88 21.52
CA SER A 90 1.50 5.76 22.06
C SER A 90 0.53 4.98 22.92
N SER A 91 0.09 3.78 22.52
CA SER A 91 -0.77 2.92 23.37
C SER A 91 -0.08 2.45 24.65
N ARG A 92 1.24 2.26 24.66
CA ARG A 92 2.02 2.01 25.89
C ARG A 92 2.18 3.25 26.78
N GLN A 93 1.98 4.45 26.23
CA GLN A 93 2.12 5.72 26.91
C GLN A 93 0.79 6.28 27.44
N TRP A 94 -0.33 5.55 27.28
CA TRP A 94 -1.53 5.74 28.09
C TRP A 94 -1.29 5.18 29.49
N LYS A 95 -0.40 5.85 30.23
CA LYS A 95 -0.18 5.63 31.66
C LYS A 95 -0.29 6.94 32.41
N GLU A 96 -1.35 7.69 32.13
CA GLU A 96 -1.73 8.87 32.91
C GLU A 96 -3.24 9.16 32.84
N GLU A 97 -4.09 8.13 32.62
CA GLU A 97 -5.48 8.20 33.09
C GLU A 97 -5.48 8.09 34.63
N SER A 98 -5.33 9.26 35.24
CA SER A 98 -5.86 9.69 36.52
C SER A 98 -5.71 8.73 37.73
N VAL A 99 -4.71 9.01 38.55
CA VAL A 99 -4.72 8.65 39.99
C VAL A 99 -5.78 9.49 40.78
N ILE A 100 -6.59 10.31 40.10
CA ILE A 100 -7.56 11.23 40.70
C ILE A 100 -9.00 10.66 40.67
N ASP A 101 -9.18 9.37 40.97
CA ASP A 101 -10.50 8.82 41.31
C ASP A 101 -10.42 7.72 42.39
N TYR A 102 -9.53 7.92 43.37
CA TYR A 102 -9.48 7.07 44.58
C TYR A 102 -9.57 7.87 45.90
N ILE A 103 -9.85 9.17 45.81
CA ILE A 103 -10.07 10.04 46.98
C ILE A 103 -11.43 10.73 46.81
N ASN A 104 -12.50 9.94 46.78
CA ASN A 104 -13.83 10.36 47.23
C ASN A 104 -14.59 9.11 47.65
N ARG A 105 -14.23 8.68 48.86
CA ARG A 105 -15.05 7.84 49.72
C ARG A 105 -16.15 8.69 50.35
#